data_AF-A0A949YJR9-F1
#
_entry.id   AF-A0A949YJR9-F1
#
_cell.length_a   1.000
_cell.length_b   1.000
_cell.length_c   1.000
_cell.angle_alpha   90.00
_cell.angle_beta   90.00
_cell.angle_gamma   90.00
#
_symmetry.space_group_name_H-M   'P 1'
#
loop_
_entity.id
_entity.type
_entity.pdbx_description
1 polymer ?
#
loop_
_entity_poly.entity_id
_entity_poly.type
_entity_poly.pdbx_seq_one_letter_code
_entity_poly.pdbx_strand_id
1 'polypeptide(L)'
;MSSSPALVPRESKETAASSPDAANLFRNPSYPQRAHLGERPQLEETLRSWEQKINNLAGKLTALGNPGRATYERLFHQMQGARDQMAEAVRRMPLETGALYEEDRERFEAAVAALGRLFQSWDDVKT
;
A
#
# COMPACT_ATOMS: atom_id res chain seq x y z
N MET A 1 32.24 40.41 -25.55
CA MET A 1 31.02 40.07 -24.77
C MET A 1 30.99 38.57 -24.56
N SER A 2 30.74 38.17 -23.31
CA SER A 2 30.36 36.86 -22.76
C SER A 2 31.17 35.58 -23.04
N SER A 3 31.78 35.12 -21.95
CA SER A 3 32.13 33.74 -21.62
C SER A 3 30.96 32.75 -21.72
N SER A 4 31.27 31.48 -22.01
CA SER A 4 30.82 30.37 -21.16
C SER A 4 31.74 29.14 -21.30
N PRO A 5 32.07 28.45 -20.19
CA PRO A 5 33.08 27.40 -20.16
C PRO A 5 32.50 25.98 -20.29
N ALA A 6 33.43 25.06 -20.56
CA ALA A 6 33.33 23.61 -20.69
C ALA A 6 32.28 22.89 -19.82
N LEU A 7 31.55 21.95 -20.44
CA LEU A 7 30.96 20.81 -19.73
C LEU A 7 31.91 19.61 -19.83
N VAL A 8 32.53 19.30 -18.70
CA VAL A 8 33.27 18.05 -18.46
C VAL A 8 32.25 16.93 -18.27
N PRO A 9 32.33 15.80 -19.01
CA PRO A 9 31.58 14.60 -18.65
C PRO A 9 32.16 14.04 -17.35
N ARG A 10 31.35 14.03 -16.29
CA ARG A 10 31.67 13.34 -15.04
C ARG A 10 31.74 11.84 -15.31
N GLU A 11 32.89 11.23 -15.04
CA GLU A 11 33.02 9.80 -14.81
C GLU A 11 32.20 9.41 -13.59
N SER A 12 31.05 8.78 -13.80
CA SER A 12 30.43 7.92 -12.79
C SER A 12 30.99 6.51 -13.01
N LYS A 13 32.03 6.20 -12.23
CA LYS A 13 32.59 4.88 -12.09
C LYS A 13 31.63 4.05 -11.23
N GLU A 14 30.83 3.19 -11.84
CA GLU A 14 30.03 2.21 -11.10
C GLU A 14 30.12 0.84 -11.78
N THR A 15 31.04 0.05 -11.21
CA THR A 15 30.95 -1.38 -10.89
C THR A 15 30.04 -2.31 -11.71
N ALA A 16 30.73 -3.32 -12.26
CA ALA A 16 30.28 -4.71 -12.48
C ALA A 16 29.15 -4.93 -13.49
N ALA A 17 29.57 -5.29 -14.71
CA ALA A 17 28.73 -5.92 -15.73
C ALA A 17 28.11 -7.23 -15.20
N SER A 18 26.84 -7.16 -14.82
CA SER A 18 25.96 -8.32 -14.81
C SER A 18 25.54 -8.57 -16.26
N SER A 19 25.82 -9.76 -16.77
CA SER A 19 25.49 -10.21 -18.13
C SER A 19 24.04 -9.82 -18.51
N PRO A 20 23.80 -9.27 -19.71
CA PRO A 20 22.45 -8.92 -20.12
C PRO A 20 21.69 -10.23 -20.37
N ASP A 21 20.71 -10.48 -19.51
CA ASP A 21 19.67 -11.47 -19.75
C ASP A 21 19.10 -11.20 -21.14
N ALA A 22 18.99 -12.24 -21.97
CA ALA A 22 18.76 -12.14 -23.41
C ALA A 22 17.64 -11.12 -23.69
N ALA A 23 18.02 -9.98 -24.26
CA ALA A 23 17.14 -8.83 -24.44
C ALA A 23 15.93 -9.27 -25.28
N ASN A 24 14.80 -9.44 -24.60
CA ASN A 24 13.53 -9.77 -25.22
C ASN A 24 13.22 -8.61 -26.18
N LEU A 25 13.41 -8.80 -27.49
CA LEU A 25 13.44 -7.73 -28.51
C LEU A 25 12.14 -6.91 -28.59
N PHE A 26 11.05 -7.43 -28.02
CA PHE A 26 9.75 -6.75 -27.91
C PHE A 26 9.58 -5.91 -26.64
N ARG A 27 10.55 -5.93 -25.72
CA ARG A 27 10.53 -5.16 -24.47
C ARG A 27 11.32 -3.88 -24.68
N ASN A 28 10.62 -2.74 -24.66
CA ASN A 28 11.30 -1.45 -24.65
C ASN A 28 12.11 -1.32 -23.34
N PRO A 29 13.45 -1.25 -23.40
CA PRO A 29 14.31 -1.22 -22.22
C PRO A 29 14.14 0.05 -21.38
N SER A 30 13.52 1.10 -21.93
CA SER A 30 13.24 2.35 -21.23
C SER A 30 12.04 2.27 -20.29
N TYR A 31 11.19 1.24 -20.40
CA TYR A 31 10.06 1.06 -19.47
C TYR A 31 10.52 0.28 -18.23
N PRO A 32 10.18 0.75 -17.01
CA PRO A 32 10.56 0.07 -15.79
C PRO A 32 9.91 -1.31 -15.71
N GLN A 33 10.68 -2.29 -15.25
CA GLN A 33 10.19 -3.64 -15.03
C GLN A 33 9.24 -3.68 -13.84
N ARG A 34 8.03 -4.21 -14.03
CA ARG A 34 7.13 -4.55 -12.93
C ARG A 34 7.74 -5.71 -12.12
N ALA A 35 8.33 -5.40 -10.98
CA ALA A 35 8.98 -6.38 -10.10
C ALA A 35 8.03 -6.97 -9.04
N HIS A 36 6.96 -6.24 -8.70
CA HIS A 36 6.14 -6.49 -7.51
C HIS A 36 4.89 -7.35 -7.75
N LEU A 37 4.72 -7.93 -8.95
CA LEU A 37 3.57 -8.79 -9.26
C LEU A 37 3.46 -10.00 -8.33
N GLY A 38 4.60 -10.50 -7.82
CA GLY A 38 4.65 -11.62 -6.89
C GLY A 38 4.13 -11.31 -5.49
N GLU A 39 4.00 -10.04 -5.10
CA GLU A 39 3.53 -9.62 -3.77
C GLU A 39 2.01 -9.65 -3.66
N ARG A 40 1.31 -9.64 -4.79
CA ARG A 40 -0.15 -9.55 -4.86
C ARG A 40 -0.88 -10.58 -3.99
N PRO A 41 -0.52 -11.88 -3.97
CA PRO A 41 -1.23 -12.85 -3.13
C PRO A 41 -1.15 -12.51 -1.64
N GLN A 42 0.00 -12.03 -1.17
CA GLN A 42 0.22 -11.66 0.23
C GLN A 42 -0.56 -10.39 0.60
N LEU A 43 -0.57 -9.40 -0.29
CA LEU A 43 -1.36 -8.18 -0.12
C LEU A 43 -2.87 -8.49 -0.06
N GLU A 44 -3.36 -9.35 -0.95
CA GLU A 44 -4.75 -9.81 -0.98
C GLU A 44 -5.12 -10.67 0.24
N GLU A 45 -4.22 -11.51 0.73
CA GLU A 45 -4.42 -12.26 1.98
C GLU A 45 -4.56 -11.32 3.18
N THR A 46 -3.68 -10.32 3.28
CA THR A 46 -3.73 -9.33 4.36
C THR A 46 -5.05 -8.56 4.32
N LEU A 47 -5.48 -8.11 3.13
CA LEU A 47 -6.75 -7.42 2.95
C LEU A 47 -7.93 -8.31 3.38
N ARG A 48 -7.98 -9.55 2.91
CA ARG A 48 -9.03 -10.51 3.28
C ARG A 48 -9.10 -10.74 4.78
N SER A 49 -7.96 -10.81 5.47
CA SER A 49 -7.94 -10.98 6.92
C SER A 49 -8.61 -9.81 7.65
N TRP A 50 -8.41 -8.58 7.18
CA TRP A 50 -9.03 -7.39 7.75
C TRP A 50 -10.51 -7.27 7.40
N GLU A 51 -10.89 -7.59 6.15
CA GLU A 51 -12.29 -7.64 5.74
C GLU A 51 -13.10 -8.62 6.60
N GLN A 52 -12.56 -9.81 6.86
CA GLN A 52 -13.19 -10.78 7.76
C GLN A 52 -13.38 -10.22 9.17
N LYS A 53 -12.36 -9.57 9.73
CA LYS A 53 -12.47 -8.93 11.05
C LYS A 53 -13.54 -7.84 11.08
N ILE A 54 -13.60 -6.98 10.06
CA ILE A 54 -14.60 -5.90 9.96
C ILE A 54 -16.01 -6.48 9.80
N ASN A 55 -16.19 -7.49 8.95
CA ASN A 55 -17.48 -8.15 8.76
C ASN A 55 -18.00 -8.79 10.05
N ASN A 56 -17.10 -9.35 10.88
CA ASN A 56 -17.46 -9.85 12.21
C ASN A 56 -17.94 -8.74 13.16
N LEU A 57 -17.44 -7.50 13.02
CA LEU A 57 -17.90 -6.36 13.80
C LEU A 57 -19.28 -5.86 13.33
N ALA A 58 -19.61 -5.97 12.04
CA ALA A 58 -20.92 -5.59 11.53
C ALA A 58 -22.04 -6.35 12.26
N GLY A 59 -21.88 -7.66 12.46
CA GLY A 59 -22.84 -8.47 13.24
C GLY A 59 -22.96 -8.01 14.70
N LYS A 60 -21.85 -7.64 15.34
CA LYS A 60 -21.85 -7.10 16.72
C LYS A 60 -22.54 -5.74 16.80
N LEU A 61 -22.36 -4.89 15.79
CA LEU A 61 -22.98 -3.58 15.70
C LEU A 61 -24.50 -3.68 15.57
N THR A 62 -25.00 -4.62 14.74
CA THR A 62 -26.44 -4.87 14.62
C THR A 62 -27.07 -5.39 15.91
N ALA A 63 -26.33 -6.19 16.68
CA ALA A 63 -26.78 -6.71 17.97
C ALA A 63 -26.71 -5.69 19.12
N LEU A 64 -26.06 -4.53 18.91
CA LEU A 64 -25.87 -3.53 19.94
C LEU A 64 -27.15 -2.70 20.19
N GLY A 65 -27.51 -2.55 21.46
CA GLY A 65 -28.58 -1.64 21.90
C GLY A 65 -28.19 -0.16 21.85
N ASN A 66 -29.11 0.73 22.26
CA ASN A 66 -28.97 2.19 22.09
C ASN A 66 -27.82 2.90 22.85
N PRO A 67 -27.40 2.52 24.08
CA PRO A 67 -26.30 3.26 24.70
C PRO A 67 -24.97 2.93 24.03
N GLY A 68 -24.26 3.96 23.56
CA GLY A 68 -22.91 3.84 22.97
C GLY A 68 -22.87 3.46 21.49
N ARG A 69 -24.01 3.11 20.86
CA ARG A 69 -24.09 2.69 19.45
C ARG A 69 -23.45 3.67 18.47
N ALA A 70 -23.69 4.97 18.63
CA ALA A 70 -23.14 6.00 17.74
C ALA A 70 -21.59 6.02 17.72
N THR A 71 -20.95 5.71 18.84
CA THR A 71 -19.47 5.59 18.92
C THR A 71 -18.98 4.40 18.12
N TYR A 72 -19.64 3.24 18.28
CA TYR A 72 -19.32 2.04 17.52
C TYR A 72 -19.58 2.20 16.02
N GLU A 73 -20.68 2.86 15.63
CA GLU A 73 -20.97 3.18 14.22
C GLU A 73 -19.87 4.06 13.62
N ARG A 74 -19.42 5.08 14.35
CA ARG A 74 -18.31 5.93 13.90
C ARG A 74 -17.01 5.14 13.70
N LEU A 75 -16.63 4.30 14.68
CA LEU A 75 -15.44 3.46 14.57
C LEU A 75 -15.55 2.49 13.40
N PHE A 76 -16.72 1.88 13.22
CA PHE A 76 -16.98 0.97 12.11
C PHE A 76 -16.81 1.66 10.75
N HIS A 77 -17.36 2.86 10.57
CA HIS A 77 -17.18 3.63 9.33
C HIS A 77 -15.72 4.05 9.10
N GLN A 78 -14.98 4.36 10.16
CA GLN A 78 -13.53 4.63 10.05
C GLN A 78 -12.76 3.38 9.59
N MET A 79 -13.13 2.20 10.09
CA MET A 79 -12.52 0.94 9.65
C MET A 79 -12.83 0.64 8.18
N GLN A 80 -14.07 0.89 7.72
CA GLN A 80 -14.44 0.76 6.31
C GLN A 80 -13.58 1.67 5.43
N GLY A 81 -13.42 2.94 5.80
CA GLY A 81 -12.57 3.88 5.06
C GLY A 81 -11.09 3.44 5.00
N ALA A 82 -10.53 2.93 6.10
CA ALA A 82 -9.16 2.41 6.11
C ALA A 82 -9.01 1.13 5.26
N ARG A 83 -10.02 0.24 5.28
CA ARG A 83 -10.06 -0.93 4.38
C ARG A 83 -10.10 -0.52 2.92
N ASP A 84 -10.83 0.55 2.56
CA ASP A 84 -10.92 1.00 1.18
C ASP A 84 -9.59 1.57 0.69
N GLN A 85 -8.87 2.34 1.53
CA GLN A 85 -7.50 2.78 1.23
C GLN A 85 -6.55 1.61 1.04
N MET A 86 -6.65 0.58 1.89
CA MET A 86 -5.86 -0.65 1.76
C MET A 86 -6.18 -1.39 0.45
N ALA A 87 -7.46 -1.52 0.09
CA ALA A 87 -7.88 -2.18 -1.15
C ALA A 87 -7.39 -1.44 -2.40
N GLU A 88 -7.38 -0.11 -2.37
CA GLU A 88 -6.80 0.69 -3.45
C GLU A 88 -5.29 0.43 -3.60
N ALA A 89 -4.53 0.45 -2.50
CA ALA A 89 -3.09 0.19 -2.51
C ALA A 89 -2.78 -1.23 -3.02
N VAL A 90 -3.50 -2.26 -2.56
CA VAL A 90 -3.37 -3.66 -3.02
C VAL A 90 -3.55 -3.78 -4.53
N ARG A 91 -4.48 -3.00 -5.11
CA ARG A 91 -4.74 -3.00 -6.55
C ARG A 91 -3.63 -2.30 -7.35
N ARG A 92 -3.04 -1.24 -6.79
CA ARG A 92 -2.05 -0.40 -7.48
C ARG A 92 -0.62 -0.93 -7.36
N MET A 93 -0.16 -1.23 -6.14
CA MET A 93 1.24 -1.57 -5.83
C MET A 93 1.87 -2.59 -6.80
N PRO A 94 1.22 -3.71 -7.17
CA PRO A 94 1.84 -4.71 -8.05
C PRO A 94 2.13 -4.19 -9.47
N LEU A 95 1.52 -3.08 -9.87
CA LEU A 95 1.62 -2.47 -11.20
C LEU A 95 2.57 -1.27 -11.23
N GLU A 96 2.88 -0.69 -10.07
CA GLU A 96 3.71 0.50 -9.92
C GLU A 96 5.21 0.15 -9.81
N THR A 97 6.07 1.15 -10.01
CA THR A 97 7.53 1.02 -9.90
C THR A 97 8.15 2.29 -9.32
N GLY A 98 9.32 2.16 -8.69
CA GLY A 98 10.05 3.31 -8.15
C GLY A 98 9.27 4.06 -7.06
N ALA A 99 9.26 5.39 -7.12
CA ALA A 99 8.64 6.24 -6.09
C ALA A 99 7.12 6.02 -5.92
N LEU A 100 6.39 5.69 -6.98
CA LEU A 100 4.95 5.42 -6.90
C LEU A 100 4.66 4.14 -6.11
N TYR A 101 5.52 3.12 -6.25
CA TYR A 101 5.40 1.89 -5.47
C TYR A 101 5.63 2.19 -3.98
N GLU A 102 6.68 2.94 -3.64
CA GLU A 102 6.97 3.28 -2.24
C GLU A 102 5.84 4.09 -1.60
N GLU A 103 5.27 5.05 -2.33
CA GLU A 103 4.14 5.83 -1.86
C GLU A 103 2.90 4.94 -1.59
N ASP A 104 2.58 4.02 -2.50
CA ASP A 104 1.47 3.09 -2.31
C ASP A 104 1.75 2.06 -1.18
N ARG A 105 3.01 1.65 -0.99
CA ARG A 105 3.44 0.81 0.14
C ARG A 105 3.24 1.53 1.47
N GLU A 106 3.66 2.78 1.58
CA GLU A 106 3.47 3.60 2.77
C GLU A 106 1.99 3.79 3.09
N ARG A 107 1.16 4.05 2.07
CA ARG A 107 -0.30 4.12 2.23
C ARG A 107 -0.89 2.81 2.75
N PHE A 108 -0.45 1.68 2.21
CA PHE A 108 -0.87 0.35 2.67
C PHE A 108 -0.51 0.12 4.14
N GLU A 109 0.74 0.37 4.52
CA GLU A 109 1.22 0.22 5.91
C GLU A 109 0.48 1.15 6.87
N ALA A 110 0.25 2.40 6.47
CA ALA A 110 -0.50 3.36 7.26
C ALA A 110 -1.96 2.91 7.48
N ALA A 111 -2.61 2.36 6.45
CA ALA A 111 -3.96 1.83 6.55
C ALA A 111 -4.04 0.61 7.48
N VAL A 112 -3.07 -0.32 7.38
CA VAL A 112 -2.96 -1.47 8.30
C VAL A 112 -2.77 -1.01 9.74
N ALA A 113 -1.87 -0.05 9.98
CA ALA A 113 -1.64 0.50 11.31
C ALA A 113 -2.87 1.24 11.86
N ALA A 114 -3.60 1.96 11.01
CA ALA A 114 -4.85 2.62 11.38
C ALA A 114 -5.93 1.60 11.79
N LEU A 115 -6.11 0.53 11.01
CA LEU A 115 -7.03 -0.56 11.34
C LEU A 115 -6.67 -1.19 12.69
N GLY A 116 -5.38 -1.43 12.97
CA GLY A 116 -4.92 -1.92 14.26
C GLY A 116 -5.36 -1.02 15.43
N ARG A 117 -5.15 0.30 15.31
CA ARG A 117 -5.57 1.26 16.35
C ARG A 117 -7.09 1.32 16.51
N LEU A 118 -7.84 1.33 15.40
CA LEU A 118 -9.30 1.38 15.43
C LEU A 118 -9.90 0.13 16.11
N PHE A 119 -9.32 -1.05 15.87
CA PHE A 119 -9.74 -2.28 16.54
C PHE A 119 -9.43 -2.23 18.04
N GLN A 120 -8.26 -1.71 18.43
CA GLN A 120 -7.96 -1.51 19.85
C GLN A 120 -8.99 -0.56 20.49
N SER A 121 -9.28 0.57 19.85
CA SER A 121 -10.31 1.51 20.35
C SER A 121 -11.69 0.88 20.42
N TRP A 122 -12.05 -0.02 19.51
CA TRP A 122 -13.30 -0.76 19.58
C TRP A 122 -13.39 -1.64 20.84
N ASP A 123 -12.30 -2.35 21.16
CA ASP A 123 -12.24 -3.22 22.34
C ASP A 123 -12.18 -2.41 23.64
N ASP A 124 -11.52 -1.26 23.65
CA ASP A 124 -11.45 -0.36 24.80
C ASP A 124 -12.84 0.23 25.16
N VAL A 125 -13.69 0.54 24.17
CA VAL A 125 -15.06 1.05 24.42
C VAL A 125 -15.99 -0.03 25.00
N LYS A 126 -15.64 -1.31 24.87
CA LYS A 126 -16.39 -2.43 25.44
C LYS A 126 -16.11 -2.62 26.94
N THR A 127 -15.00 -2.08 27.44
CA THR A 127 -14.57 -2.18 28.84
C THR A 127 -15.10 -1.02 29.67
#